data_AF-B4D7E4-F1
#
_entry.id   AF-B4D7E4-F1
#
_cell.length_a   1.000
_cell.length_b   1.000
_cell.length_c   1.000
_cell.angle_alpha   90.00
_cell.angle_beta   90.00
_cell.angle_gamma   90.00
#
_symmetry.space_group_name_H-M   'P 1'
#
loop_
_entity.id
_entity.type
_entity.pdbx_description
1 polymer ?
#
loop_
_entity_poly.entity_id
_entity_poly.type
_entity_poly.pdbx_seq_one_letter_code
_entity_poly.pdbx_strand_id
1 'polypeptide(L)'
;MEKPNLKTLSRALQLVTERVESLERARGADAAQASKHLEVMSSEHATREVLLQFAQEIAVHEGIPVELFAARFEAAKEWHRDRFLQQIEVVDPWLAARVDARGVAEVPTEEQPPCLFPEW
;
A
#
# COMPACT_ATOMS: atom_id res chain seq x y z
N MET A 1 -10.62 -3.28 55.39
CA MET A 1 -9.96 -2.58 54.26
C MET A 1 -9.52 -1.22 54.75
N GLU A 2 -8.22 -0.96 54.83
CA GLU A 2 -7.69 0.36 55.17
C GLU A 2 -8.05 1.36 54.07
N LYS A 3 -8.57 2.53 54.45
CA LYS A 3 -8.86 3.60 53.50
C LYS A 3 -7.52 4.21 53.04
N PRO A 4 -7.31 4.37 51.72
CA PRO A 4 -6.08 4.95 51.20
C PRO A 4 -5.92 6.38 51.75
N ASN A 5 -4.74 6.67 52.29
CA ASN A 5 -4.42 8.00 52.82
C ASN A 5 -4.07 8.98 51.69
N LEU A 6 -4.07 10.28 52.00
CA LEU A 6 -3.81 11.36 51.06
C LEU A 6 -2.48 11.22 50.30
N LYS A 7 -1.43 10.67 50.94
CA LYS A 7 -0.13 10.44 50.28
C LYS A 7 -0.22 9.32 49.25
N THR A 8 -0.95 8.25 49.56
CA THR A 8 -1.17 7.14 48.62
C THR A 8 -2.00 7.58 47.43
N LEU A 9 -3.05 8.40 47.66
CA LEU A 9 -3.88 8.95 46.59
C LEU A 9 -3.11 9.94 45.69
N SER A 10 -2.28 10.81 46.28
CA SER A 10 -1.45 11.76 45.53
C SER A 10 -0.43 11.04 44.65
N ARG A 11 0.22 9.99 45.16
CA ARG A 11 1.18 9.18 44.39
C ARG A 11 0.49 8.40 43.25
N ALA A 12 -0.68 7.85 43.51
CA ALA A 12 -1.47 7.16 42.48
C ALA A 12 -1.90 8.13 41.36
N LEU A 13 -2.32 9.35 41.73
CA LEU A 13 -2.68 10.38 40.77
C LEU A 13 -1.48 10.77 39.89
N GLN A 14 -0.30 10.95 40.49
CA GLN A 14 0.93 11.30 39.78
C GLN A 14 1.35 10.24 38.77
N LEU A 15 1.29 8.95 39.15
CA LEU A 15 1.55 7.82 38.25
C LEU A 15 0.57 7.74 37.08
N VAL A 16 -0.71 8.03 37.34
CA VAL A 16 -1.74 8.07 36.29
C VAL A 16 -1.47 9.22 35.33
N THR A 17 -1.14 10.42 35.83
CA THR A 17 -0.80 11.57 35.00
C THR A 17 0.41 11.28 34.12
N GLU A 18 1.50 10.76 34.67
CA GLU A 18 2.70 10.38 33.91
C GLU A 18 2.39 9.35 32.82
N ARG A 19 1.50 8.39 33.13
CA ARG A 19 1.09 7.36 32.17
C ARG A 19 0.23 7.93 31.06
N VAL A 20 -0.70 8.84 31.36
CA VAL A 20 -1.54 9.51 30.35
C VAL A 20 -0.66 10.36 29.43
N GLU A 21 0.24 11.18 29.98
CA GLU A 21 1.16 12.00 29.18
C GLU A 21 2.09 11.15 28.29
N SER A 22 2.54 10.00 28.78
CA SER A 22 3.33 9.05 27.99
C SER A 22 2.51 8.46 26.83
N LEU A 23 1.24 8.14 27.06
CA LEU A 23 0.36 7.58 26.03
C LEU A 23 -0.05 8.64 25.00
N GLU A 24 -0.28 9.89 25.42
CA GLU A 24 -0.57 10.99 24.51
C GLU A 24 0.63 11.32 23.63
N ARG A 25 1.85 11.31 24.18
CA ARG A 25 3.09 11.46 23.40
C ARG A 25 3.27 10.32 22.39
N ALA A 26 3.04 9.08 22.80
CA ALA A 26 3.11 7.93 21.88
C ALA A 26 2.07 8.04 20.76
N ARG A 27 0.82 8.39 21.09
CA ARG A 27 -0.25 8.61 20.11
C ARG A 27 0.07 9.76 19.15
N GLY A 28 0.69 10.84 19.63
CA GLY A 28 1.15 11.95 18.80
C GLY A 28 2.25 11.54 17.81
N ALA A 29 3.19 10.69 18.25
CA ALA A 29 4.23 10.13 17.39
C ALA A 29 3.64 9.18 16.31
N ASP A 30 2.72 8.31 16.70
CA ASP A 30 2.01 7.41 15.78
C ASP A 30 1.18 8.17 14.76
N ALA A 31 0.50 9.25 15.18
CA ALA A 31 -0.27 10.12 14.28
C ALA A 31 0.62 10.87 13.28
N ALA A 32 1.78 11.37 13.71
CA ALA A 32 2.75 12.02 12.82
C ALA A 32 3.33 11.03 11.79
N GLN A 33 3.63 9.80 12.21
CA GLN A 33 4.12 8.75 11.33
C GLN A 33 3.03 8.29 10.34
N ALA A 34 1.78 8.13 10.80
CA ALA A 34 0.65 7.83 9.93
C ALA A 34 0.38 8.95 8.92
N SER A 35 0.46 10.21 9.35
CA SER A 35 0.31 11.38 8.45
C SER A 35 1.39 11.38 7.37
N LYS A 36 2.66 11.16 7.74
CA LYS A 36 3.76 11.06 6.78
C LYS A 36 3.59 9.88 5.81
N HIS A 37 3.10 8.74 6.29
CA HIS A 37 2.81 7.59 5.44
C HIS A 37 1.67 7.90 4.45
N LEU A 38 0.62 8.57 4.91
CA LEU A 38 -0.49 9.03 4.06
C LEU A 38 -0.04 10.07 3.02
N GLU A 39 0.88 10.97 3.36
CA GLU A 39 1.47 11.94 2.41
C GLU A 39 2.32 11.26 1.33
N VAL A 40 3.13 10.25 1.70
CA VAL A 40 3.91 9.48 0.72
C VAL A 40 2.98 8.68 -0.19
N MET A 41 1.99 7.98 0.39
CA MET A 41 1.01 7.23 -0.39
C MET A 41 0.18 8.15 -1.29
N SER A 42 -0.19 9.36 -0.85
CA SER A 42 -0.96 10.29 -1.66
C SER A 42 -0.14 10.83 -2.84
N SER A 43 1.15 11.12 -2.64
CA SER A 43 2.05 11.55 -3.72
C SER A 43 2.27 10.44 -4.75
N GLU A 44 2.55 9.21 -4.29
CA GLU A 44 2.72 8.06 -5.19
C GLU A 44 1.43 7.74 -5.96
N HIS A 45 0.29 7.83 -5.29
CA HIS A 45 -1.02 7.66 -5.91
C HIS A 45 -1.27 8.75 -6.97
N ALA A 46 -1.02 10.03 -6.65
CA ALA A 46 -1.18 11.13 -7.60
C ALA A 46 -0.29 10.97 -8.84
N THR A 47 0.97 10.53 -8.67
CA THR A 47 1.84 10.21 -9.81
C THR A 47 1.25 9.10 -10.68
N ARG A 48 0.70 8.05 -10.06
CA ARG A 48 0.07 6.94 -10.78
C ARG A 48 -1.14 7.39 -11.61
N GLU A 49 -2.01 8.21 -11.03
CA GLU A 49 -3.20 8.73 -11.71
C GLU A 49 -2.82 9.60 -12.92
N VAL A 50 -1.80 10.46 -12.77
CA VAL A 50 -1.29 11.29 -13.87
C VAL A 50 -0.74 10.43 -15.01
N LEU A 51 0.05 9.39 -14.70
CA LEU A 51 0.58 8.49 -15.72
C LEU A 51 -0.53 7.71 -16.45
N LEU A 52 -1.55 7.27 -15.71
CA LEU A 52 -2.72 6.59 -16.29
C LEU A 52 -3.49 7.54 -17.22
N GLN A 53 -3.73 8.78 -16.80
CA GLN A 53 -4.38 9.79 -17.61
C GLN A 53 -3.62 10.04 -18.91
N PHE A 54 -2.29 10.26 -18.85
CA PHE A 54 -1.48 10.44 -20.05
C PHE A 54 -1.56 9.24 -21.00
N ALA A 55 -1.50 8.03 -20.47
CA ALA A 55 -1.58 6.82 -21.28
C ALA A 55 -2.96 6.68 -21.96
N GLN A 56 -4.05 7.06 -21.28
CA GLN A 56 -5.39 7.09 -21.86
C GLN A 56 -5.52 8.15 -22.95
N GLU A 57 -4.98 9.35 -22.74
CA GLU A 57 -4.99 10.42 -23.74
C GLU A 57 -4.24 10.00 -25.02
N ILE A 58 -3.07 9.36 -24.87
CA ILE A 58 -2.33 8.78 -26.00
C ILE A 58 -3.14 7.67 -26.67
N ALA A 59 -3.76 6.77 -25.91
CA ALA A 59 -4.56 5.68 -26.47
C ALA A 59 -5.71 6.21 -27.33
N VAL A 60 -6.43 7.23 -26.85
CA VAL A 60 -7.50 7.89 -27.59
C VAL A 60 -6.96 8.58 -28.86
N HIS A 61 -5.81 9.25 -28.76
CA HIS A 61 -5.13 9.85 -29.92
C HIS A 61 -4.77 8.81 -31.00
N GLU A 62 -4.29 7.64 -30.59
CA GLU A 62 -3.94 6.51 -31.46
C GLU A 62 -5.17 5.70 -31.94
N GLY A 63 -6.39 6.14 -31.60
CA GLY A 63 -7.64 5.49 -32.03
C GLY A 63 -7.95 4.20 -31.28
N ILE A 64 -7.33 3.96 -30.13
CA ILE A 64 -7.61 2.82 -29.24
C ILE A 64 -8.80 3.18 -28.35
N PRO A 65 -9.87 2.36 -28.33
CA PRO A 65 -10.97 2.55 -27.39
C PRO A 65 -10.50 2.49 -25.93
N VAL A 66 -11.07 3.35 -25.08
CA VAL A 66 -10.70 3.43 -23.65
C VAL A 66 -10.90 2.08 -22.95
N GLU A 67 -11.94 1.34 -23.32
CA GLU A 67 -12.24 0.02 -22.76
C GLU A 67 -11.16 -1.01 -23.10
N LEU A 68 -10.65 -0.96 -24.34
CA LEU A 68 -9.57 -1.84 -24.78
C LEU A 68 -8.24 -1.49 -24.08
N PHE A 69 -7.95 -0.19 -23.95
CA PHE A 69 -6.80 0.27 -23.18
C PHE A 69 -6.89 -0.17 -21.72
N ALA A 70 -8.04 0.04 -21.06
CA ALA A 70 -8.25 -0.34 -19.67
C ALA A 70 -8.05 -1.84 -19.44
N ALA A 71 -8.61 -2.67 -20.32
CA ALA A 71 -8.43 -4.13 -20.25
C ALA A 71 -6.94 -4.53 -20.38
N ARG A 72 -6.21 -3.93 -21.32
CA ARG A 72 -4.78 -4.21 -21.52
C ARG A 72 -3.91 -3.67 -20.38
N PHE A 73 -4.25 -2.51 -19.83
CA PHE A 73 -3.57 -1.92 -18.69
C PHE A 73 -3.70 -2.80 -17.44
N GLU A 74 -4.90 -3.30 -17.16
CA GLU A 74 -5.13 -4.23 -16.06
C GLU A 74 -4.33 -5.52 -16.24
N ALA A 75 -4.35 -6.11 -17.44
CA ALA A 75 -3.55 -7.30 -17.74
C ALA A 75 -2.03 -7.05 -17.60
N ALA A 76 -1.53 -5.88 -18.01
CA ALA A 76 -0.13 -5.50 -17.86
C ALA A 76 0.26 -5.31 -16.38
N LYS A 77 -0.63 -4.72 -15.58
CA LYS A 77 -0.44 -4.56 -14.14
C LYS A 77 -0.37 -5.92 -13.43
N GLU A 78 -1.25 -6.85 -13.79
CA GLU A 78 -1.22 -8.22 -13.28
C GLU A 78 0.10 -8.90 -13.64
N TRP A 79 0.50 -8.87 -14.91
CA TRP A 79 1.77 -9.44 -15.37
C TRP A 79 2.99 -8.91 -14.57
N HIS A 80 3.06 -7.59 -14.35
CA HIS A 80 4.16 -7.00 -13.57
C HIS A 80 4.13 -7.40 -12.09
N ARG A 81 2.93 -7.49 -11.50
CA ARG A 81 2.76 -7.98 -10.13
C ARG A 81 3.27 -9.41 -10.02
N ASP A 82 2.95 -10.26 -10.99
CA ASP A 82 3.33 -11.68 -10.99
C ASP A 82 4.83 -11.87 -11.15
N ARG A 83 5.48 -11.09 -12.02
CA ARG A 83 6.94 -11.08 -12.12
C ARG A 83 7.63 -10.60 -10.85
N PHE A 84 7.08 -9.59 -10.19
CA PHE A 84 7.60 -9.12 -8.91
C PHE A 84 7.47 -10.21 -7.83
N LEU A 85 6.34 -10.92 -7.79
CA LEU A 85 6.14 -12.05 -6.89
C LEU A 85 7.11 -13.20 -7.16
N GLN A 86 7.38 -13.54 -8.43
CA GLN A 86 8.40 -14.54 -8.80
C GLN A 86 9.80 -14.13 -8.31
N GLN A 87 10.16 -12.84 -8.42
CA GLN A 87 11.43 -12.33 -7.90
C GLN A 87 11.49 -12.42 -6.37
N ILE A 88 10.40 -12.12 -5.67
CA ILE A 88 10.32 -12.30 -4.22
C ILE A 88 10.43 -13.78 -3.87
N GLU A 89 9.78 -14.69 -4.60
CA GLU A 89 9.78 -16.12 -4.30
C GLU A 89 11.19 -16.72 -4.32
N VAL A 90 12.08 -16.22 -5.17
CA VAL A 90 13.51 -16.61 -5.18
C VAL A 90 14.23 -16.22 -3.88
N VAL A 91 13.82 -15.12 -3.23
CA VAL A 91 14.46 -14.57 -2.03
C VAL A 91 13.78 -15.04 -0.74
N ASP A 92 12.45 -15.02 -0.71
CA ASP A 92 11.59 -15.40 0.41
C ASP A 92 10.23 -15.94 -0.10
N PRO A 93 10.10 -17.28 -0.23
CA PRO A 93 8.86 -17.92 -0.65
C PRO A 93 7.66 -17.65 0.27
N TRP A 94 7.89 -17.42 1.57
CA TRP A 94 6.82 -17.15 2.53
C TRP A 94 6.25 -15.74 2.36
N LEU A 95 7.10 -14.77 2.01
CA LEU A 95 6.65 -13.42 1.67
C LEU A 95 5.84 -13.41 0.38
N ALA A 96 6.28 -14.12 -0.67
CA ALA A 96 5.55 -14.24 -1.92
C ALA A 96 4.13 -14.81 -1.72
N ALA A 97 4.03 -15.92 -0.98
CA ALA A 97 2.73 -16.55 -0.67
C ALA A 97 1.77 -15.63 0.12
N ARG A 98 2.30 -14.80 1.03
CA ARG A 98 1.50 -13.82 1.79
C ARG A 98 0.96 -12.68 0.93
N VAL A 99 1.69 -12.29 -0.11
CA VAL A 99 1.33 -11.16 -1.00
C VAL A 99 0.40 -11.62 -2.13
N ASP A 100 0.52 -12.86 -2.58
CA ASP A 100 -0.21 -13.32 -3.76
C ASP A 100 -1.66 -13.74 -3.45
N ALA A 101 -1.88 -14.55 -2.42
CA ALA A 101 -3.17 -15.14 -2.03
C ALA A 101 -3.96 -15.90 -3.15
N ARG A 102 -3.46 -15.92 -4.40
CA ARG A 102 -3.98 -16.64 -5.57
C ARG A 102 -3.31 -18.01 -5.71
N GLY A 103 -3.92 -18.90 -6.50
CA GLY A 103 -3.35 -20.23 -6.81
C GLY A 103 -2.29 -20.17 -7.91
N VAL A 104 -1.33 -21.12 -7.91
CA VAL A 104 -0.20 -21.18 -8.88
C VAL A 104 -0.64 -21.19 -10.36
N ALA A 105 -1.83 -21.72 -10.66
CA ALA A 105 -2.37 -21.76 -12.02
C ALA A 105 -2.89 -20.40 -12.53
N GLU A 106 -2.99 -19.38 -11.67
CA GLU A 106 -3.48 -18.04 -11.99
C GLU A 106 -2.33 -17.07 -12.34
N VAL A 107 -1.08 -17.56 -12.32
CA VAL A 107 0.12 -16.76 -12.60
C VAL A 107 0.41 -16.80 -14.12
N PRO A 108 0.46 -15.65 -14.81
CA PRO A 108 0.80 -15.56 -16.22
C PRO A 108 2.19 -16.13 -16.51
N THR A 109 2.28 -16.94 -17.57
CA THR A 109 3.54 -17.56 -18.02
C THR A 109 4.23 -16.78 -19.16
N GLU A 110 3.67 -15.66 -19.59
CA GLU A 110 4.16 -14.90 -20.74
C GLU A 110 5.52 -14.22 -20.47
N GLU A 111 6.36 -14.14 -21.50
CA GLU A 111 7.69 -13.52 -21.42
C GLU A 111 7.65 -12.00 -21.40
N GLN A 112 6.60 -11.39 -21.93
CA GLN A 112 6.43 -9.94 -22.04
C GLN A 112 5.05 -9.52 -21.55
N PRO A 113 4.91 -8.30 -20.99
CA PRO A 113 3.60 -7.79 -20.63
C PRO A 113 2.75 -7.58 -21.89
N PRO A 114 1.42 -7.71 -21.80
CA PRO A 114 0.52 -7.39 -22.90
C PRO A 114 0.74 -5.94 -23.36
N CYS A 115 0.84 -5.76 -24.68
CA CYS A 115 1.11 -4.44 -25.23
C CYS A 115 -0.12 -3.52 -25.09
N LEU A 116 0.08 -2.34 -24.53
CA LEU A 116 -0.98 -1.33 -24.37
C LEU A 116 -1.43 -0.80 -25.74
N PHE A 117 -0.48 -0.60 -26.65
CA PHE A 117 -0.68 -0.05 -27.99
C PHE A 117 -0.40 -1.15 -29.03
N PRO A 118 -1.38 -1.57 -29.84
CA PRO A 118 -1.11 -2.58 -30.85
C PRO A 118 -0.12 -2.03 -31.90
N GLU A 119 0.82 -2.87 -32.34
CA GLU A 119 1.66 -2.57 -33.50
C GLU A 119 0.78 -2.63 -34.76
N TRP A 120 0.98 -1.68 -35.67
CA TRP A 120 0.27 -1.59 -36.95
C TRP A 120 0.94 -2.44 -38.03
#